data_AF-A0A7X9BSX0-F1
#
_entry.id   AF-A0A7X9BSX0-F1
#
_cell.length_a   1.000
_cell.length_b   1.000
_cell.length_c   1.000
_cell.angle_alpha   90.00
_cell.angle_beta   90.00
_cell.angle_gamma   90.00
#
_symmetry.space_group_name_H-M   'P 1'
#
loop_
_entity.id
_entity.type
_entity.pdbx_description
1 polymer ?
#
loop_
_entity_poly.entity_id
_entity_poly.type
_entity_poly.pdbx_seq_one_letter_code
_entity_poly.pdbx_strand_id
1 'polypeptide(L)'
;DLTEQFERAIGRNEAAAFYILAHIGTFKRFVPFVCAGIVEFDKILEMTNEWGSGLSAMGRLAAHIFNPHAEGRDITPFQIFLSLDEYNREIAFKALEIAYK
;
A
#
# COMPACT_ATOMS: atom_id res chain seq x y z
N ASP A 1 6.91 -26.86 4.83
CA ASP A 1 6.90 -27.13 3.39
C ASP A 1 6.93 -25.79 2.67
N LEU A 2 7.90 -25.51 1.80
CA LEU A 2 8.03 -24.19 1.13
C LEU A 2 6.82 -23.88 0.23
N THR A 3 6.06 -24.91 -0.14
CA THR A 3 4.88 -24.85 -1.00
C THR A 3 3.67 -24.25 -0.27
N GLU A 4 3.51 -24.51 1.04
CA GLU A 4 2.40 -23.97 1.86
C GLU A 4 2.47 -22.44 2.06
N GLN A 5 3.66 -21.84 1.99
CA GLN A 5 3.81 -20.38 2.10
C GLN A 5 3.36 -19.65 0.83
N PHE A 6 3.38 -20.32 -0.33
CA PHE A 6 2.87 -19.77 -1.59
C PHE A 6 1.34 -19.92 -1.73
N GLU A 7 0.71 -20.81 -0.95
CA GLU A 7 -0.73 -21.11 -1.02
C GLU A 7 -1.60 -20.27 -0.07
N ARG A 8 -1.05 -19.26 0.61
CA ARG A 8 -1.91 -18.28 1.28
C ARG A 8 -2.59 -17.42 0.22
N ALA A 9 -3.91 -17.61 0.06
CA ALA A 9 -4.73 -16.68 -0.68
C ALA A 9 -4.44 -15.25 -0.18
N ILE A 10 -4.12 -14.35 -1.10
CA ILE A 10 -3.79 -12.96 -0.81
C ILE A 10 -4.89 -12.38 0.08
N GLY A 11 -4.51 -11.94 1.28
CA GLY A 11 -5.44 -11.34 2.22
C GLY A 11 -6.06 -10.08 1.60
N ARG A 12 -7.29 -9.74 2.00
CA ARG A 12 -7.99 -8.55 1.49
C ARG A 12 -7.16 -7.26 1.61
N ASN A 13 -6.45 -7.11 2.72
CA ASN A 13 -5.56 -6.00 2.98
C ASN A 13 -4.35 -5.98 2.03
N GLU A 14 -3.80 -7.15 1.72
CA GLU A 14 -2.69 -7.29 0.77
C GLU A 14 -3.14 -6.93 -0.66
N ALA A 15 -4.31 -7.41 -1.08
CA ALA A 15 -4.91 -7.06 -2.36
C ALA A 15 -5.19 -5.56 -2.48
N ALA A 16 -5.72 -4.94 -1.42
CA ALA A 16 -5.97 -3.50 -1.38
C ALA A 16 -4.68 -2.69 -1.45
N ALA A 17 -3.64 -3.09 -0.72
CA ALA A 17 -2.35 -2.41 -0.75
C ALA A 17 -1.68 -2.54 -2.14
N PHE A 18 -1.72 -3.72 -2.76
CA PHE A 18 -1.22 -3.91 -4.12
C PHE A 18 -1.99 -3.12 -5.16
N TYR A 19 -3.31 -2.99 -5.00
CA TYR A 19 -4.12 -2.13 -5.85
C TYR A 19 -3.59 -0.70 -5.85
N ILE A 20 -3.31 -0.12 -4.67
CA ILE A 20 -2.72 1.22 -4.57
C ILE A 20 -1.37 1.28 -5.28
N LEU A 21 -0.45 0.36 -4.94
CA LEU A 21 0.91 0.34 -5.49
C LEU A 21 0.93 0.18 -7.02
N ALA A 22 -0.03 -0.53 -7.60
CA ALA A 22 -0.17 -0.67 -9.05
C ALA A 22 -0.58 0.65 -9.74
N HIS A 23 -1.40 1.48 -9.08
CA HIS A 23 -1.93 2.71 -9.65
C HIS A 23 -1.02 3.93 -9.46
N ILE A 24 -0.14 3.93 -8.47
CA ILE A 24 0.88 4.97 -8.30
C ILE A 24 2.10 4.79 -9.24
N GLY A 25 1.91 4.09 -10.37
CA GLY A 25 2.84 4.06 -11.51
C GLY A 25 4.12 3.25 -11.30
N THR A 26 4.15 2.37 -10.29
CA THR A 26 5.41 1.90 -9.71
C THR A 26 5.49 0.40 -9.53
N PHE A 27 4.55 -0.39 -10.10
CA PHE A 27 4.65 -1.85 -10.04
C PHE A 27 6.04 -2.34 -10.47
N LYS A 28 6.59 -1.83 -11.59
CA LYS A 28 7.97 -2.13 -12.06
C LYS A 28 9.08 -1.72 -11.08
N ARG A 29 8.90 -0.63 -10.33
CA ARG A 29 9.87 -0.11 -9.36
C ARG A 29 9.77 -0.81 -8.00
N PHE A 30 8.60 -1.38 -7.71
CA PHE A 30 8.32 -2.10 -6.48
C PHE A 30 8.45 -3.61 -6.59
N VAL A 31 8.55 -4.17 -7.81
CA VAL A 31 8.82 -5.61 -8.02
C VAL A 31 9.92 -6.16 -7.10
N PRO A 32 11.06 -5.45 -6.90
CA PRO A 32 12.11 -5.95 -5.99
C PRO A 32 11.68 -6.06 -4.52
N PHE A 33 10.70 -5.25 -4.11
CA PHE A 33 10.21 -5.13 -2.73
C PHE A 33 8.88 -5.85 -2.49
N VAL A 34 8.30 -6.46 -3.54
CA VAL A 34 7.01 -7.16 -3.55
C VAL A 34 7.24 -8.65 -3.93
N CYS A 35 8.44 -9.17 -3.69
CA CYS A 35 8.81 -10.52 -4.10
C CYS A 35 8.52 -11.56 -3.01
N ALA A 36 8.07 -12.75 -3.43
CA ALA A 36 7.93 -13.95 -2.58
C ALA A 36 7.03 -13.79 -1.32
N GLY A 37 5.95 -13.01 -1.41
CA GLY A 37 5.01 -12.83 -0.28
C GLY A 37 5.52 -11.90 0.82
N ILE A 38 6.67 -11.23 0.60
CA ILE A 38 7.21 -10.22 1.49
C ILE A 38 7.07 -8.86 0.82
N VAL A 39 6.32 -7.97 1.45
CA VAL A 39 6.23 -6.57 1.03
C VAL A 39 7.05 -5.73 1.98
N GLU A 40 8.20 -5.24 1.53
CA GLU A 40 9.08 -4.39 2.32
C GLU A 40 8.56 -2.94 2.33
N PHE A 41 7.45 -2.70 3.04
CA PHE A 41 6.80 -1.40 3.08
C PHE A 41 7.71 -0.28 3.58
N ASP A 42 8.65 -0.54 4.48
CA ASP A 42 9.56 0.50 4.97
C ASP A 42 10.47 1.02 3.86
N LYS A 43 11.00 0.13 3.02
CA LYS A 43 11.78 0.51 1.82
C LYS A 43 10.92 1.26 0.81
N ILE A 44 9.68 0.82 0.61
CA ILE A 44 8.71 1.52 -0.24
C ILE A 44 8.47 2.94 0.28
N LEU A 45 8.29 3.11 1.58
CA LEU A 45 8.05 4.40 2.23
C LEU A 45 9.27 5.32 2.13
N GLU A 46 10.48 4.81 2.37
CA GLU A 46 11.73 5.54 2.19
C GLU A 46 11.84 6.11 0.77
N MET A 47 11.58 5.29 -0.25
CA MET A 47 11.59 5.74 -1.65
C MET A 47 10.50 6.78 -1.93
N THR A 48 9.33 6.64 -1.31
CA THR A 48 8.23 7.59 -1.53
C THR A 48 8.48 8.96 -0.90
N ASN A 49 9.42 9.12 0.04
CA ASN A 49 9.79 10.43 0.57
C ASN A 49 10.48 11.32 -0.48
N GLU A 50 11.07 10.72 -1.52
CA GLU A 50 11.64 11.44 -2.67
C GLU A 50 10.57 11.80 -3.72
N TRP A 51 9.32 11.37 -3.52
CA TRP A 51 8.24 11.53 -4.49
C TRP A 51 7.34 12.71 -4.12
N GLY A 52 6.58 13.21 -5.10
CA GLY A 52 5.58 14.23 -4.86
C GLY A 52 4.64 13.85 -3.70
N SER A 53 4.20 14.85 -2.94
CA SER A 53 3.44 14.68 -1.70
C SER A 53 2.26 13.69 -1.81
N GLY A 54 1.54 13.69 -2.94
CA GLY A 54 0.44 12.76 -3.20
C GLY A 54 0.87 11.29 -3.31
N LEU A 55 2.01 11.00 -3.94
CA LEU A 55 2.52 9.62 -4.08
C LEU A 55 3.04 9.09 -2.73
N SER A 56 3.67 9.94 -1.93
CA SER A 56 4.06 9.60 -0.56
C SER A 56 2.86 9.28 0.32
N ALA A 57 1.81 10.10 0.22
CA ALA A 57 0.56 9.86 0.93
C ALA A 57 -0.07 8.51 0.53
N MET A 58 -0.10 8.18 -0.77
CA MET A 58 -0.60 6.89 -1.25
C MET A 58 0.24 5.69 -0.78
N GLY A 59 1.58 5.81 -0.76
CA GLY A 59 2.47 4.78 -0.22
C GLY A 59 2.21 4.51 1.27
N ARG A 60 2.02 5.58 2.06
CA ARG A 60 1.65 5.51 3.48
C ARG A 60 0.30 4.83 3.69
N LEU A 61 -0.67 5.10 2.83
CA LEU A 61 -1.99 4.45 2.90
C LEU A 61 -1.89 2.96 2.60
N ALA A 62 -1.18 2.58 1.53
CA ALA A 62 -0.96 1.17 1.19
C ALA A 62 -0.29 0.42 2.34
N ALA A 63 0.71 1.03 2.96
CA ALA A 63 1.38 0.48 4.12
C ALA A 63 0.40 0.28 5.27
N HIS A 64 -0.37 1.32 5.62
CA HIS A 64 -1.35 1.26 6.72
C HIS A 64 -2.42 0.19 6.51
N ILE A 65 -2.96 0.05 5.29
CA ILE A 65 -3.94 -0.99 4.97
C ILE A 65 -3.32 -2.38 5.10
N PHE A 66 -2.09 -2.57 4.61
CA PHE A 66 -1.39 -3.86 4.69
C PHE A 66 -1.15 -4.32 6.13
N ASN A 67 -0.69 -3.40 7.00
CA ASN A 67 -0.44 -3.68 8.40
C ASN A 67 -0.97 -2.54 9.30
N PRO A 68 -2.26 -2.60 9.71
CA PRO A 68 -2.89 -1.56 10.52
C PRO A 68 -2.33 -1.44 11.94
N HIS A 69 -1.67 -2.49 12.43
CA HIS A 69 -1.12 -2.57 13.79
C HIS A 69 0.38 -2.21 13.86
N ALA A 70 0.98 -1.80 12.75
CA ALA A 70 2.38 -1.35 12.75
C ALA A 70 2.53 -0.06 13.57
N GLU A 71 3.30 -0.14 14.65
CA GLU A 71 3.66 1.00 15.50
C GLU A 71 4.48 2.05 14.71
N GLY A 72 4.38 3.33 15.11
CA GLY A 72 5.18 4.42 14.51
C GLY A 72 4.58 5.07 13.25
N ARG A 73 3.32 4.80 12.91
CA ARG A 73 2.60 5.47 11.80
C ARG A 73 1.66 6.55 12.33
N ASP A 74 2.19 7.74 12.54
CA ASP A 74 1.47 8.90 13.13
C ASP A 74 0.38 9.52 12.24
N ILE A 75 0.18 9.00 11.03
CA ILE A 75 -0.80 9.52 10.08
C ILE A 75 -1.98 8.56 9.97
N THR A 76 -3.18 9.09 10.22
CA THR A 76 -4.44 8.34 10.06
C THR A 76 -4.84 8.23 8.59
N PRO A 77 -5.56 7.15 8.18
CA PRO A 77 -6.13 7.04 6.84
C PRO A 77 -6.96 8.25 6.42
N PHE A 78 -7.68 8.86 7.36
CA PHE A 78 -8.47 10.06 7.12
C PHE A 78 -7.60 11.26 6.72
N GLN A 79 -6.50 11.51 7.44
CA GLN A 79 -5.57 12.59 7.11
C GLN A 79 -4.92 12.38 5.75
N ILE A 80 -4.58 11.13 5.40
CA ILE A 80 -4.09 10.80 4.06
C ILE A 80 -5.14 11.16 3.02
N PHE A 81 -6.38 10.70 3.21
CA PHE A 81 -7.46 10.87 2.25
C PHE A 81 -7.76 12.35 1.91
N LEU A 82 -7.68 13.23 2.91
CA LEU A 82 -7.85 14.68 2.73
C LEU A 82 -6.72 15.33 1.94
N SER A 83 -5.52 14.77 1.97
CA SER A 83 -4.34 15.31 1.28
C SER A 83 -4.25 14.91 -0.20
N LEU A 84 -5.07 13.94 -0.64
CA LEU A 84 -5.04 13.42 -2.01
C LEU A 84 -5.82 14.32 -2.99
N ASP A 85 -5.31 14.43 -4.21
CA ASP A 85 -6.11 14.91 -5.35
C ASP A 85 -7.27 13.96 -5.67
N GLU A 86 -8.18 14.40 -6.55
CA GLU A 86 -9.39 13.65 -6.90
C GLU A 86 -9.07 12.24 -7.44
N TYR A 87 -8.10 12.13 -8.34
CA TYR A 87 -7.71 10.85 -8.96
C TYR A 87 -7.16 9.85 -7.92
N ASN A 88 -6.22 10.29 -7.08
CA ASN A 88 -5.65 9.45 -6.03
C ASN A 88 -6.67 9.09 -4.96
N ARG A 89 -7.64 9.95 -4.70
CA ARG A 89 -8.73 9.71 -3.75
C ARG A 89 -9.67 8.60 -4.23
N GLU A 90 -9.98 8.54 -5.52
CA GLU A 90 -10.76 7.44 -6.11
C GLU A 90 -10.05 6.09 -5.95
N ILE A 91 -8.74 6.06 -6.23
CA ILE A 91 -7.91 4.85 -6.03
C ILE A 91 -7.91 4.43 -4.56
N ALA A 92 -7.69 5.38 -3.65
CA ALA A 92 -7.72 5.14 -2.21
C ALA A 92 -9.07 4.58 -1.74
N PHE A 93 -10.18 5.13 -2.24
CA PHE A 93 -11.52 4.65 -1.92
C PHE A 93 -11.71 3.21 -2.41
N LYS A 94 -11.30 2.90 -3.64
CA LYS A 94 -11.42 1.55 -4.19
C LYS A 94 -10.60 0.53 -3.41
N ALA A 95 -9.40 0.91 -2.97
CA ALA A 95 -8.56 0.08 -2.11
C ALA A 95 -9.25 -0.23 -0.76
N LEU A 96 -9.86 0.77 -0.14
CA LEU A 96 -10.63 0.57 1.10
C LEU A 96 -11.82 -0.37 0.89
N GLU A 97 -12.51 -0.30 -0.26
CA GLU A 97 -13.56 -1.27 -0.59
C GLU A 97 -13.01 -2.71 -0.64
N ILE A 98 -11.85 -2.91 -1.28
CA ILE A 98 -11.20 -4.23 -1.35
C ILE A 98 -10.85 -4.74 0.05
N ALA A 99 -10.33 -3.87 0.93
CA ALA A 99 -9.95 -4.25 2.28
C ALA A 99 -11.16 -4.63 3.17
N TYR A 100 -12.29 -3.93 3.04
CA TYR A 100 -13.38 -3.99 4.04
C TYR A 100 -14.76 -4.52 3.57
N LYS A 101 -15.03 -4.67 2.26
CA LYS A 101 -16.36 -5.12 1.73
C LYS A 101 -16.42 -6.57 1.25
#